data_AF-A0A817NUN9-F1
#
_entry.id   AF-A0A817NUN9-F1
#
_cell.length_a   1.000
_cell.length_b   1.000
_cell.length_c   1.000
_cell.angle_alpha   90.00
_cell.angle_beta   90.00
_cell.angle_gamma   90.00
#
_symmetry.space_group_name_H-M   'P 1'
#
loop_
_entity.id
_entity.type
_entity.pdbx_description
1 polymer ?
#
loop_
_entity_poly.entity_id
_entity_poly.type
_entity_poly.pdbx_seq_one_letter_code
_entity_poly.pdbx_strand_id
1 'polypeptide(L)'
;MDSTNTSIVDAIVICSSSAYLCKQIVDQAGVQVQNEYKHLEASGQFPDTTSGGTLPCKKIFFIPWSPISHDPADVKSSLSTFVSTAFILANSAGLKNIG
;
A
#
# COMPACT_ATOMS: atom_id res chain seq x y z
N MET A 1 -26.50 0.95 -15.82
CA MET A 1 -25.16 0.52 -15.39
C MET A 1 -24.56 1.70 -14.68
N ASP A 2 -24.61 1.69 -13.36
CA ASP A 2 -24.07 2.79 -12.55
C ASP A 2 -22.55 2.76 -12.64
N SER A 3 -21.99 3.81 -13.21
CA SER A 3 -20.56 4.11 -13.20
C SER A 3 -20.17 4.50 -11.76
N THR A 4 -19.93 3.51 -10.90
CA THR A 4 -19.29 3.76 -9.60
C THR A 4 -17.98 4.49 -9.85
N ASN A 5 -17.90 5.74 -9.34
CA ASN A 5 -16.70 6.56 -9.28
C ASN A 5 -15.51 5.75 -8.73
N THR A 6 -14.76 5.06 -9.60
CA THR A 6 -13.41 4.61 -9.25
C THR A 6 -12.58 5.88 -9.21
N SER A 7 -12.42 6.44 -8.02
CA SER A 7 -11.52 7.57 -7.80
C SER A 7 -10.14 7.20 -8.34
N ILE A 8 -9.71 7.85 -9.42
CA ILE A 8 -8.37 7.67 -9.98
C ILE A 8 -7.42 8.31 -8.96
N VAL A 9 -6.84 7.48 -8.10
CA VAL A 9 -5.85 7.90 -7.12
C VAL A 9 -4.46 7.79 -7.72
N ASP A 10 -3.50 8.58 -7.24
CA ASP A 10 -2.11 8.46 -7.65
C ASP A 10 -1.46 7.21 -7.04
N ALA A 11 -1.78 6.89 -5.79
CA ALA A 11 -1.32 5.69 -5.12
C ALA A 11 -2.41 5.07 -4.26
N ILE A 12 -2.35 3.75 -4.07
CA ILE A 12 -3.08 3.05 -3.02
C ILE A 12 -2.12 2.61 -1.92
N VAL A 13 -2.57 2.64 -0.67
CA VAL A 13 -1.78 2.18 0.48
C VAL A 13 -2.35 0.89 1.01
N ILE A 14 -1.49 -0.11 1.19
CA ILE A 14 -1.88 -1.39 1.76
C ILE A 14 -1.00 -1.77 2.94
N CYS A 15 -1.61 -2.46 3.92
CA CYS A 15 -0.89 -3.03 5.04
C CYS A 15 -0.14 -4.28 4.58
N SER A 16 1.19 -4.18 4.50
CA SER A 16 2.06 -5.28 4.03
C SER A 16 2.05 -6.49 4.98
N SER A 17 1.66 -6.29 6.24
CA SER A 17 1.49 -7.35 7.23
C SER A 17 0.30 -8.26 6.94
N SER A 18 -0.61 -7.88 6.02
CA SER A 18 -1.74 -8.71 5.61
C SER A 18 -1.46 -9.43 4.30
N ALA A 19 -0.96 -10.67 4.39
CA ALA A 19 -0.68 -11.51 3.23
C ALA A 19 -1.91 -11.72 2.32
N TYR A 20 -3.11 -11.80 2.92
CA TYR A 20 -4.36 -11.92 2.16
C TYR A 20 -4.64 -10.67 1.31
N LEU A 21 -4.55 -9.47 1.91
CA LEU A 21 -4.79 -8.22 1.18
C LEU A 21 -3.72 -7.97 0.12
N CYS A 22 -2.44 -8.18 0.45
CA CYS A 22 -1.35 -8.07 -0.51
C CYS A 22 -1.60 -8.96 -1.72
N LYS A 23 -1.91 -10.24 -1.49
CA LYS A 23 -2.17 -11.19 -2.58
C LYS A 23 -3.34 -10.75 -3.46
N GLN A 24 -4.47 -10.37 -2.87
CA GLN A 24 -5.65 -9.94 -3.64
C GLN A 24 -5.38 -8.72 -4.52
N ILE A 25 -4.70 -7.71 -3.97
CA ILE A 25 -4.38 -6.47 -4.71
C ILE A 25 -3.35 -6.73 -5.79
N VAL A 26 -2.30 -7.48 -5.49
CA VAL A 26 -1.23 -7.84 -6.44
C VAL A 26 -1.76 -8.72 -7.57
N ASP A 27 -2.65 -9.66 -7.27
CA ASP A 27 -3.32 -10.50 -8.28
C ASP A 27 -4.16 -9.64 -9.25
N GLN A 28 -4.90 -8.65 -8.72
CA GLN A 28 -5.71 -7.73 -9.53
C GLN A 28 -4.89 -6.71 -10.33
N ALA A 29 -3.70 -6.35 -9.84
CA ALA A 29 -2.78 -5.43 -10.51
C ALA A 29 -2.01 -6.08 -11.67
N GLY A 30 -2.02 -7.40 -11.75
CA GLY A 30 -1.52 -8.18 -12.88
C GLY A 30 -0.09 -8.72 -12.71
N VAL A 31 0.35 -9.51 -13.69
CA VAL A 31 1.58 -10.31 -13.65
C VAL A 31 2.84 -9.48 -13.44
N GLN A 32 2.90 -8.27 -14.00
CA GLN A 32 4.03 -7.37 -13.78
C GLN A 32 4.20 -7.04 -12.28
N VAL A 33 3.11 -6.64 -11.63
CA VAL A 33 3.11 -6.27 -10.21
C VAL A 33 3.36 -7.48 -9.32
N GLN A 34 2.88 -8.67 -9.71
CA GLN A 34 3.22 -9.93 -9.03
C GLN A 34 4.73 -10.19 -8.99
N ASN A 35 5.43 -9.94 -10.09
CA ASN A 35 6.88 -10.10 -10.15
C ASN A 35 7.60 -9.05 -9.29
N GLU A 36 7.20 -7.79 -9.40
CA GLU A 36 7.75 -6.69 -8.55
C GLU A 36 7.56 -7.01 -7.07
N TYR A 37 6.35 -7.40 -6.66
CA TYR A 37 6.03 -7.74 -5.27
C TYR A 37 6.81 -8.96 -4.76
N LYS A 38 6.99 -10.00 -5.59
CA LYS A 38 7.78 -11.18 -5.21
C LYS A 38 9.24 -10.82 -4.89
N HIS A 39 9.81 -9.85 -5.61
CA HIS A 39 11.15 -9.33 -5.31
C HIS A 39 11.20 -8.56 -3.99
N LEU A 40 10.16 -7.76 -3.69
CA LEU A 40 10.04 -7.05 -2.40
C LEU A 40 9.87 -8.02 -1.22
N GLU A 41 9.03 -9.02 -1.38
CA GLU A 41 8.80 -10.04 -0.34
C GLU A 41 10.09 -10.83 -0.06
N ALA A 42 10.86 -11.16 -1.09
CA ALA A 42 12.14 -11.85 -0.94
C ALA A 42 13.23 -10.95 -0.32
N SER A 43 13.20 -9.64 -0.56
CA SER A 43 14.17 -8.70 0.03
C SER A 43 13.85 -8.35 1.48
N GLY A 44 12.59 -8.49 1.89
CA GLY A 44 12.11 -8.06 3.21
C GLY A 44 12.16 -6.56 3.42
N GLN A 45 12.38 -5.77 2.36
CA GLN A 45 12.47 -4.32 2.44
C GLN A 45 11.07 -3.72 2.44
N PHE A 46 10.63 -3.31 3.62
CA PHE A 46 9.41 -2.54 3.81
C PHE A 46 9.69 -1.34 4.72
N PRO A 47 9.04 -0.18 4.51
CA PRO A 47 8.03 0.08 3.48
C PRO A 47 8.62 0.22 2.07
N ASP A 48 7.88 -0.20 1.05
CA ASP A 48 8.31 -0.08 -0.36
C ASP A 48 7.10 -0.01 -1.30
N THR A 49 7.35 0.12 -2.61
CA THR A 49 6.34 0.43 -3.62
C THR A 49 6.48 -0.43 -4.86
N THR A 50 5.35 -0.71 -5.52
CA THR A 50 5.33 -1.27 -6.88
C THR A 50 4.59 -0.33 -7.81
N SER A 51 4.63 -0.61 -9.11
CA SER A 51 3.74 0.00 -10.09
C SER A 51 2.26 -0.36 -9.82
N GLY A 52 1.33 0.48 -10.28
CA GLY A 52 -0.10 0.21 -10.17
C GLY A 52 -0.61 -0.89 -11.12
N GLY A 53 0.19 -1.28 -12.12
CA GLY A 53 -0.18 -2.27 -13.13
C GLY A 53 -1.50 -1.93 -13.82
N THR A 54 -2.48 -2.83 -13.71
CA THR A 54 -3.84 -2.66 -14.27
C THR A 54 -4.82 -1.93 -13.35
N LEU A 55 -4.44 -1.62 -12.11
CA LEU A 55 -5.30 -0.88 -11.18
C LEU A 55 -5.43 0.59 -11.61
N PRO A 56 -6.52 1.29 -11.22
CA PRO A 56 -6.69 2.73 -11.48
C PRO A 56 -5.82 3.59 -10.54
N CYS A 57 -4.54 3.25 -10.40
CA CYS A 57 -3.54 3.98 -9.64
C CYS A 57 -2.17 3.93 -10.32
N LYS A 58 -1.26 4.85 -9.98
CA LYS A 58 0.11 4.85 -10.53
C LYS A 58 1.03 3.95 -9.73
N LYS A 59 0.80 3.86 -8.41
CA LYS A 59 1.66 3.16 -7.45
C LYS A 59 0.85 2.41 -6.39
N ILE A 60 1.45 1.36 -5.85
CA ILE A 60 0.94 0.62 -4.68
C ILE A 60 2.00 0.70 -3.60
N PHE A 61 1.65 1.22 -2.42
CA PHE A 61 2.54 1.33 -1.27
C PHE A 61 2.28 0.20 -0.28
N PHE A 62 3.32 -0.55 0.05
CA PHE A 62 3.29 -1.65 1.00
C PHE A 62 3.94 -1.18 2.29
N ILE A 63 3.13 -0.92 3.31
CA ILE A 63 3.60 -0.38 4.58
C ILE A 63 3.27 -1.39 5.68
N PRO A 64 4.24 -1.81 6.51
CA PRO A 64 3.97 -2.74 7.59
C PRO A 64 3.20 -2.02 8.70
N TRP A 65 2.20 -2.70 9.27
CA TRP A 65 1.52 -2.22 10.45
C TRP A 65 1.30 -3.37 11.42
N SER A 66 1.97 -3.26 12.57
CA SER A 66 1.83 -4.19 13.68
C SER A 66 1.97 -3.40 14.98
N PRO A 67 0.87 -3.09 15.69
CA PRO A 67 0.98 -2.54 17.04
C PRO A 67 1.70 -3.54 17.95
N ILE A 68 2.41 -3.03 18.96
CA ILE A 68 3.16 -3.84 19.93
C ILE A 68 2.18 -4.50 20.93
N SER A 69 1.05 -3.84 21.19
CA SER A 69 0.04 -4.25 22.14
C SER A 69 -1.36 -3.85 21.67
N HIS A 70 -2.38 -4.36 22.36
CA HIS A 70 -3.77 -3.94 22.16
C HIS A 70 -4.15 -2.68 22.97
N ASP A 71 -3.18 -2.01 23.60
CA ASP A 71 -3.42 -0.74 24.27
C ASP A 71 -3.88 0.31 23.23
N PRO A 72 -5.01 1.01 23.44
CA PRO A 72 -5.50 2.03 22.51
C PRO A 72 -4.48 3.12 22.17
N ALA A 73 -3.60 3.49 23.11
CA ALA A 73 -2.55 4.49 22.88
C ALA A 73 -1.49 3.98 21.90
N ASP A 74 -1.09 2.71 22.02
CA ASP A 74 -0.13 2.06 21.12
C ASP A 74 -0.72 1.82 19.74
N VAL A 75 -1.98 1.37 19.67
CA VAL A 75 -2.71 1.25 18.40
C VAL A 75 -2.80 2.60 17.69
N LYS A 76 -3.12 3.67 18.42
CA LYS A 76 -3.18 5.02 17.87
C LYS A 76 -1.81 5.50 17.37
N SER A 77 -0.76 5.28 18.16
CA SER A 77 0.61 5.67 17.81
C SER A 77 1.09 4.93 16.56
N SER A 78 0.95 3.60 16.53
CA SER A 78 1.36 2.77 15.39
C SER A 78 0.57 3.10 14.11
N LEU A 79 -0.73 3.38 14.21
CA LEU A 79 -1.54 3.83 13.08
C LEU A 79 -1.09 5.21 12.59
N SER A 80 -0.76 6.13 13.49
CA SER A 80 -0.21 7.45 13.13
C SER A 80 1.10 7.32 12.37
N THR A 81 1.99 6.40 12.78
CA THR A 81 3.22 6.10 12.05
C THR A 81 2.93 5.53 10.67
N PHE A 82 2.03 4.53 10.56
CA PHE A 82 1.62 3.96 9.28
C PHE A 82 1.13 5.02 8.28
N VAL A 83 0.24 5.91 8.73
CA VAL A 83 -0.31 7.00 7.90
C VAL A 83 0.78 8.01 7.55
N SER A 84 1.65 8.38 8.50
CA SER A 84 2.74 9.34 8.26
C SER A 84 3.73 8.80 7.23
N THR A 85 4.07 7.51 7.29
CA THR A 85 4.92 6.84 6.30
C THR A 85 4.30 6.90 4.90
N ALA A 86 2.98 6.68 4.78
CA ALA A 86 2.29 6.80 3.50
C ALA A 86 2.42 8.20 2.88
N PHE A 87 2.24 9.25 3.69
CA PHE A 87 2.39 10.62 3.25
C PHE A 87 3.84 10.97 2.86
N ILE A 88 4.82 10.50 3.61
CA ILE A 88 6.24 10.70 3.28
C ILE A 88 6.56 10.06 1.92
N LEU A 89 6.13 8.83 1.70
CA LEU A 89 6.34 8.12 0.43
C LEU A 89 5.66 8.85 -0.74
N ALA A 90 4.40 9.26 -0.58
CA ALA A 90 3.69 10.00 -1.62
C ALA A 90 4.38 11.32 -1.97
N ASN A 91 4.76 12.10 -0.96
CA ASN A 91 5.46 13.37 -1.17
C ASN A 91 6.81 13.15 -1.87
N SER A 92 7.57 12.13 -1.47
CA SER A 92 8.86 11.79 -2.10
C SER A 92 8.71 11.37 -3.56
N ALA A 93 7.56 10.77 -3.91
CA ALA A 93 7.21 10.35 -5.26
C ALA A 93 6.44 11.42 -6.06
N GLY A 94 6.16 12.60 -5.47
CA GLY A 94 5.40 13.67 -6.11
C GLY A 94 3.92 13.35 -6.36
N LEU A 95 3.34 12.43 -5.59
CA LEU A 95 1.94 12.00 -5.70
C LEU A 95 1.04 12.82 -4.77
N LYS A 96 -0.20 13.14 -5.20
CA LYS A 96 -1.08 14.08 -4.49
C LYS A 96 -2.36 13.42 -3.98
N ASN A 97 -2.88 12.42 -4.69
CA ASN A 97 -4.11 11.72 -4.33
C ASN A 97 -3.79 10.29 -3.87
N ILE A 98 -3.97 9.99 -2.58
CA ILE A 98 -3.67 8.67 -2.02
C ILE A 98 -4.98 8.04 -1.54
N GLY A 99 -5.22 6.79 -1.93
CA GLY A 99 -6.37 5.97 -1.53
C GLY A 99 -6.02 4.86 -0.54
#